data_AF-A0A397VPD2-F1
#
_entry.id   AF-A0A397VPD2-F1
#
_cell.length_a   1.000
_cell.length_b   1.000
_cell.length_c   1.000
_cell.angle_alpha   90.00
_cell.angle_beta   90.00
_cell.angle_gamma   90.00
#
_symmetry.space_group_name_H-M   'P 1'
#
loop_
_entity.id
_entity.type
_entity.pdbx_description
1 polymer ?
#
loop_
_entity_poly.entity_id
_entity_poly.type
_entity_poly.pdbx_seq_one_letter_code
_entity_poly.pdbx_strand_id
1 'polypeptide(L)'
;MVFVGNELCWGGVVGNKSILEYANEGTLREYLKTSFTRLQWTDKLRIAKEIAHGLLFLHENNIIHRDLHSKNILIHESKPKITDFGLSKQINQTSKTSTAFGMPAFIEPQCLIKKGYKRDKRSDIYSFGVILWEISSGRPPFQTFESKMELMFHIYQGKREDPIEAFILSETLNRSDPIEKLSENIEVSSNHHKNIALANSLEITTSSPLYSNDTMNSNTSIKDKSTLEDLRKEARKYFKQCNFLKALELFEEILKNSQHSPDDQQSVSTWDLSWNKCGKKNLNELTKALCKNSTLTSLDLHGNELGSEDGKALADALCKNITLTSLRLDSNNLGSEGGKALADALYKNSTLTSLDLYGNKLGSEGGKTIADALFKNNTLKTLDLCLNELGSEGGKALADALCKNSTLTYLNIGSNNIGFALESNNSYLEIDQDFYYF
;
A
#
# COMPACT_ATOMS: atom_id res chain seq x y z
N MET A 1 -19.71 -30.49 1.99
CA MET A 1 -20.09 -29.34 2.83
C MET A 1 -20.07 -28.12 1.96
N VAL A 2 -21.02 -27.22 2.15
CA VAL A 2 -21.08 -25.91 1.51
C VAL A 2 -21.47 -24.91 2.61
N PHE A 3 -20.85 -23.73 2.65
CA PHE A 3 -21.06 -22.76 3.72
C PHE A 3 -21.79 -21.51 3.24
N VAL A 4 -22.72 -20.98 4.04
CA VAL A 4 -23.34 -19.65 3.85
C VAL A 4 -23.21 -18.87 5.14
N GLY A 5 -22.48 -17.75 5.14
CA GLY A 5 -22.31 -16.95 6.35
C GLY A 5 -21.82 -17.80 7.54
N ASN A 6 -22.65 -17.93 8.58
CA ASN A 6 -22.35 -18.67 9.82
C ASN A 6 -22.94 -20.09 9.84
N GLU A 7 -23.55 -20.59 8.76
CA GLU A 7 -24.27 -21.87 8.75
C GLU A 7 -23.58 -22.93 7.87
N LEU A 8 -23.50 -24.15 8.43
CA LEU A 8 -23.16 -25.37 7.71
C LEU A 8 -24.39 -25.88 6.94
N CYS A 9 -24.37 -25.80 5.61
CA CYS A 9 -25.33 -26.52 4.79
C CYS A 9 -24.85 -27.98 4.68
N TRP A 10 -25.54 -28.89 5.39
CA TRP A 10 -25.26 -30.32 5.33
C TRP A 10 -25.58 -30.87 3.95
N GLY A 11 -24.59 -31.55 3.39
CA GLY A 11 -24.79 -32.47 2.27
C GLY A 11 -24.76 -33.90 2.79
N GLY A 12 -25.77 -34.69 2.45
CA GLY A 12 -25.78 -36.12 2.75
C GLY A 12 -24.80 -36.88 1.85
N VAL A 13 -24.30 -38.02 2.34
CA VAL A 13 -23.51 -38.96 1.54
C VAL A 13 -24.38 -40.17 1.23
N VAL A 14 -24.60 -40.47 -0.05
CA VAL A 14 -25.29 -41.69 -0.49
C VAL A 14 -24.29 -42.53 -1.30
N GLY A 15 -23.70 -43.54 -0.67
CA GLY A 15 -22.57 -44.29 -1.24
C GLY A 15 -21.30 -43.43 -1.34
N ASN A 16 -20.66 -43.39 -2.52
CA ASN A 16 -19.52 -42.49 -2.80
C ASN A 16 -19.95 -41.13 -3.39
N LYS A 17 -21.25 -40.81 -3.38
CA LYS A 17 -21.79 -39.57 -3.94
C LYS A 17 -22.14 -38.59 -2.83
N SER A 18 -21.56 -37.40 -2.90
CA SER A 18 -21.93 -36.26 -2.05
C SER A 18 -23.13 -35.54 -2.67
N ILE A 19 -24.24 -35.43 -1.94
CA ILE A 19 -25.38 -34.61 -2.31
C ILE A 19 -25.14 -33.24 -1.68
N LEU A 20 -24.94 -32.22 -2.50
CA LEU A 20 -24.69 -30.85 -2.04
C LEU A 20 -25.77 -29.92 -2.57
N GLU A 21 -25.97 -28.81 -1.86
CA GLU A 21 -26.84 -27.74 -2.33
C GLU A 21 -26.37 -27.21 -3.69
N TYR A 22 -27.31 -26.97 -4.61
CA TYR A 22 -27.01 -26.49 -5.95
C TYR A 22 -26.86 -24.97 -5.96
N ALA A 23 -25.68 -24.48 -6.33
CA ALA A 23 -25.42 -23.06 -6.54
C ALA A 23 -25.79 -22.67 -7.98
N ASN A 24 -26.78 -21.79 -8.14
CA ASN A 24 -27.42 -21.49 -9.44
C ASN A 24 -26.67 -20.44 -10.28
N GLU A 25 -25.66 -19.77 -9.75
CA GLU A 25 -24.91 -18.70 -10.44
C GLU A 25 -23.45 -19.06 -10.73
N GLY A 26 -23.10 -20.35 -10.62
CA GLY A 26 -21.78 -20.87 -10.96
C GLY A 26 -20.71 -20.50 -9.94
N THR A 27 -19.45 -20.47 -10.38
CA THR A 27 -18.31 -20.09 -9.53
C THR A 27 -18.18 -18.57 -9.40
N LEU A 28 -17.52 -18.08 -8.35
CA LEU A 28 -17.21 -16.65 -8.18
C LEU A 28 -16.44 -16.12 -9.40
N ARG A 29 -15.52 -16.90 -9.98
CA ARG A 29 -14.80 -16.52 -11.21
C ARG A 29 -15.76 -16.26 -12.38
N GLU A 30 -16.74 -17.13 -12.59
CA GLU A 30 -17.73 -17.02 -13.67
C GLU A 30 -18.72 -15.89 -13.41
N TYR A 31 -19.14 -15.74 -12.15
CA TYR A 31 -20.01 -14.68 -11.69
C TYR A 31 -19.38 -13.31 -11.89
N LEU A 32 -18.11 -13.11 -11.49
CA LEU A 32 -17.38 -11.88 -11.75
C LEU A 32 -17.27 -11.63 -13.27
N LYS A 33 -16.91 -12.64 -14.06
CA LYS A 33 -16.83 -12.48 -15.52
C LYS A 33 -18.13 -11.98 -16.17
N THR A 34 -19.30 -12.38 -15.66
CA THR A 34 -20.61 -12.09 -16.26
C THR A 34 -21.36 -10.93 -15.62
N SER A 35 -21.05 -10.60 -14.35
CA SER A 35 -21.82 -9.64 -13.56
C SER A 35 -20.98 -8.44 -13.09
N PHE A 36 -19.65 -8.42 -13.29
CA PHE A 36 -18.78 -7.39 -12.72
C PHE A 36 -19.16 -5.95 -13.06
N THR A 37 -19.63 -5.67 -14.29
CA THR A 37 -20.07 -4.32 -14.69
C THR A 37 -21.35 -3.86 -14.00
N ARG A 38 -22.13 -4.79 -13.42
CA ARG A 38 -23.36 -4.52 -12.67
C ARG A 38 -23.11 -4.44 -11.16
N LEU A 39 -22.06 -5.09 -10.67
CA LEU A 39 -21.71 -5.11 -9.25
C LEU A 39 -21.21 -3.74 -8.78
N GLN A 40 -21.93 -3.15 -7.83
CA GLN A 40 -21.46 -1.98 -7.11
C GLN A 40 -20.39 -2.37 -6.08
N TRP A 41 -19.64 -1.39 -5.59
CA TRP A 41 -18.64 -1.64 -4.55
C TRP A 41 -19.24 -2.23 -3.27
N THR A 42 -20.46 -1.84 -2.91
CA THR A 42 -21.21 -2.42 -1.80
C THR A 42 -21.46 -3.92 -2.00
N ASP A 43 -21.77 -4.36 -3.22
CA ASP A 43 -21.93 -5.78 -3.53
C ASP A 43 -20.62 -6.54 -3.44
N LYS A 44 -19.54 -5.95 -3.95
CA LYS A 44 -18.18 -6.52 -3.89
C LYS A 44 -17.71 -6.70 -2.45
N LEU A 45 -17.91 -5.67 -1.61
CA LEU A 45 -17.60 -5.71 -0.18
C LEU A 45 -18.45 -6.76 0.54
N ARG A 46 -19.75 -6.84 0.24
CA ARG A 46 -20.63 -7.87 0.81
C ARG A 46 -20.15 -9.28 0.47
N ILE A 47 -19.81 -9.54 -0.81
CA ILE A 47 -19.26 -10.84 -1.24
C ILE A 47 -17.96 -11.15 -0.49
N ALA A 48 -17.04 -10.19 -0.41
CA ALA A 48 -15.78 -10.35 0.34
C ALA A 48 -16.02 -10.67 1.83
N LYS A 49 -16.96 -9.96 2.47
CA LYS A 49 -17.35 -10.17 3.87
C LYS A 49 -17.90 -11.58 4.11
N GLU A 50 -18.82 -12.03 3.27
CA GLU A 50 -19.44 -13.36 3.41
C GLU A 50 -18.41 -14.50 3.22
N ILE A 51 -17.45 -14.34 2.30
CA ILE A 51 -16.34 -15.30 2.14
C ILE A 51 -15.44 -15.29 3.38
N ALA A 52 -15.12 -14.11 3.92
CA ALA A 52 -14.30 -13.99 5.13
C ALA A 52 -14.95 -14.67 6.33
N HIS A 53 -16.25 -14.49 6.54
CA HIS A 53 -16.99 -15.17 7.61
C HIS A 53 -16.96 -16.70 7.44
N GLY A 54 -17.18 -17.19 6.22
CA GLY A 54 -17.07 -18.63 5.93
C GLY A 54 -15.67 -19.17 6.22
N LEU A 55 -14.62 -18.42 5.87
CA LEU A 55 -13.24 -18.82 6.12
C LEU A 55 -12.89 -18.77 7.62
N LEU A 56 -13.32 -17.73 8.33
CA LEU A 56 -13.15 -17.59 9.77
C LEU A 56 -13.79 -18.77 10.50
N PHE A 57 -15.03 -19.13 10.14
CA PHE A 57 -15.71 -20.28 10.69
C PHE A 57 -14.91 -21.58 10.51
N LEU A 58 -14.37 -21.82 9.31
CA LEU A 58 -13.52 -22.99 9.06
C LEU A 58 -12.30 -23.00 9.99
N HIS A 59 -11.65 -21.86 10.13
CA HIS A 59 -10.46 -21.70 10.94
C HIS A 59 -10.75 -21.86 12.44
N GLU A 60 -11.86 -21.35 12.95
CA GLU A 60 -12.32 -21.56 14.32
C GLU A 60 -12.61 -23.04 14.62
N ASN A 61 -13.12 -23.76 13.62
CA ASN A 61 -13.35 -25.20 13.69
C ASN A 61 -12.11 -26.05 13.34
N ASN A 62 -10.92 -25.43 13.27
CA ASN A 62 -9.64 -26.09 12.98
C ASN A 62 -9.61 -26.87 11.66
N ILE A 63 -10.35 -26.37 10.66
CA ILE A 63 -10.35 -26.85 9.28
C ILE A 63 -9.49 -25.89 8.45
N ILE A 64 -8.50 -26.42 7.74
CA ILE A 64 -7.69 -25.66 6.78
C ILE A 64 -8.17 -26.07 5.37
N HIS A 65 -8.54 -25.10 4.55
CA HIS A 65 -9.10 -25.35 3.22
C HIS A 65 -8.04 -25.91 2.26
N ARG A 66 -6.85 -25.27 2.23
CA ARG A 66 -5.64 -25.60 1.46
C ARG A 66 -5.70 -25.43 -0.05
N ASP A 67 -6.88 -25.32 -0.64
CA ASP A 67 -7.07 -25.05 -2.07
C ASP A 67 -8.12 -23.97 -2.29
N LEU A 68 -8.07 -22.90 -1.48
CA LEU A 68 -9.02 -21.82 -1.57
C LEU A 68 -8.71 -20.99 -2.83
N HIS A 69 -9.69 -20.82 -3.71
CA HIS A 69 -9.59 -19.95 -4.89
C HIS A 69 -10.99 -19.64 -5.41
N SER A 70 -11.14 -18.65 -6.29
CA SER A 70 -12.45 -18.20 -6.79
C SER A 70 -13.26 -19.26 -7.55
N LYS A 71 -12.63 -20.34 -8.05
CA LYS A 71 -13.37 -21.49 -8.61
C LYS A 71 -13.94 -22.45 -7.55
N ASN A 72 -13.48 -22.33 -6.30
CA ASN A 72 -13.95 -23.10 -5.13
C ASN A 72 -14.85 -22.22 -4.24
N ILE A 73 -15.36 -21.13 -4.80
CA ILE A 73 -16.43 -20.33 -4.22
C ILE A 73 -17.56 -20.37 -5.23
N LEU A 74 -18.73 -20.85 -4.80
CA LEU A 74 -19.93 -20.88 -5.62
C LEU A 74 -20.85 -19.71 -5.26
N ILE A 75 -21.60 -19.19 -6.22
CA ILE A 75 -22.60 -18.15 -5.99
C ILE A 75 -23.99 -18.78 -6.07
N HIS A 76 -24.78 -18.57 -5.03
CA HIS A 76 -26.18 -18.97 -4.97
C HIS A 76 -27.00 -17.79 -4.48
N GLU A 77 -27.94 -17.32 -5.28
CA GLU A 77 -28.77 -16.14 -4.95
C GLU A 77 -27.94 -14.93 -4.49
N SER A 78 -26.87 -14.65 -5.22
CA SER A 78 -25.89 -13.58 -4.99
C SER A 78 -25.12 -13.68 -3.68
N LYS A 79 -25.13 -14.85 -3.03
CA LYS A 79 -24.36 -15.16 -1.82
C LYS A 79 -23.21 -16.12 -2.13
N PRO A 80 -21.95 -15.80 -1.77
CA PRO A 80 -20.84 -16.70 -1.95
C PRO A 80 -20.86 -17.85 -0.95
N LYS A 81 -20.43 -19.03 -1.41
CA LYS A 81 -20.33 -20.24 -0.62
C LYS A 81 -19.01 -20.96 -0.87
N ILE A 82 -18.23 -21.21 0.18
CA ILE A 82 -16.96 -21.96 0.08
C ILE A 82 -17.28 -23.45 -0.14
N THR A 83 -16.62 -24.07 -1.12
CA THR A 83 -16.81 -25.46 -1.52
C THR A 83 -15.47 -26.16 -1.77
N ASP A 84 -15.53 -27.44 -2.14
CA ASP A 84 -14.40 -28.30 -2.50
C ASP A 84 -13.40 -28.55 -1.37
N PHE A 85 -13.93 -29.16 -0.30
CA PHE A 85 -13.15 -29.59 0.86
C PHE A 85 -12.32 -30.86 0.60
N GLY A 86 -12.15 -31.31 -0.65
CA GLY A 86 -11.46 -32.55 -0.99
C GLY A 86 -9.99 -32.60 -0.58
N LEU A 87 -9.35 -31.43 -0.46
CA LEU A 87 -7.98 -31.27 0.04
C LEU A 87 -7.91 -30.70 1.47
N SER A 88 -9.07 -30.40 2.06
CA SER A 88 -9.15 -29.84 3.40
C SER A 88 -8.76 -30.87 4.45
N LYS A 89 -8.04 -30.43 5.48
CA LYS A 89 -7.63 -31.30 6.59
C LYS A 89 -7.91 -30.66 7.93
N GLN A 90 -8.28 -31.51 8.88
CA GLN A 90 -8.28 -31.16 10.29
C GLN A 90 -6.82 -31.13 10.79
N ILE A 91 -6.49 -30.15 11.63
CA ILE A 91 -5.11 -29.84 12.05
C ILE A 91 -4.35 -31.04 12.66
N ASN A 92 -5.07 -32.02 13.22
CA ASN A 92 -4.48 -33.17 13.94
C ASN A 92 -4.20 -34.43 13.09
N GLN A 93 -4.46 -34.41 11.78
CA GLN A 93 -4.21 -35.59 10.92
C GLN A 93 -2.79 -35.58 10.32
N THR A 94 -1.95 -36.49 10.81
CA THR A 94 -0.59 -36.74 10.31
C THR A 94 -0.59 -37.64 9.06
N SER A 95 -0.27 -37.10 7.88
CA SER A 95 0.17 -37.91 6.73
C SER A 95 1.03 -37.12 5.75
N LYS A 96 1.98 -37.84 5.14
CA LYS A 96 3.09 -37.38 4.30
C LYS A 96 2.62 -36.87 2.93
N THR A 97 3.42 -35.95 2.37
CA THR A 97 3.42 -35.38 1.01
C THR A 97 2.24 -34.49 0.60
N SER A 98 2.52 -33.19 0.41
CA SER A 98 1.69 -32.24 -0.31
C SER A 98 2.28 -32.03 -1.71
N THR A 99 1.96 -32.91 -2.65
CA THR A 99 2.19 -32.66 -4.08
C THR A 99 1.36 -31.45 -4.49
N ALA A 100 2.00 -30.46 -5.12
CA ALA A 100 1.41 -29.17 -5.48
C ALA A 100 0.42 -29.31 -6.64
N PHE A 101 -0.78 -29.82 -6.35
CA PHE A 101 -1.94 -29.67 -7.23
C PHE A 101 -2.82 -28.55 -6.66
N GLY A 102 -2.89 -27.43 -7.39
CA GLY A 102 -3.67 -26.24 -7.04
C GLY A 102 -3.46 -25.15 -8.10
N MET A 103 -4.26 -24.08 -8.07
CA MET A 103 -4.09 -22.93 -8.98
C MET A 103 -2.88 -22.08 -8.55
N PRO A 104 -1.80 -21.97 -9.36
CA PRO A 104 -0.54 -21.35 -8.93
C PRO A 104 -0.68 -19.93 -8.38
N ALA A 105 -1.58 -19.14 -8.95
CA ALA A 105 -1.88 -17.78 -8.52
C ALA A 105 -2.30 -17.67 -7.04
N PHE A 106 -2.97 -18.69 -6.51
CA PHE A 106 -3.52 -18.72 -5.15
C PHE A 106 -2.62 -19.47 -4.16
N ILE A 107 -1.52 -20.04 -4.63
CA ILE A 107 -0.59 -20.80 -3.80
C ILE A 107 0.31 -19.83 -3.06
N GLU A 108 0.34 -19.94 -1.74
CA GLU A 108 1.28 -19.21 -0.89
C GLU A 108 2.73 -19.51 -1.32
N PRO A 109 3.58 -18.48 -1.52
CA PRO A 109 4.94 -18.65 -2.03
C PRO A 109 5.80 -19.63 -1.22
N GLN A 110 5.55 -19.76 0.09
CA GLN A 110 6.29 -20.70 0.95
C GLN A 110 6.15 -22.16 0.50
N CYS A 111 5.05 -22.50 -0.19
CA CYS A 111 4.87 -23.81 -0.81
C CYS A 111 5.89 -24.09 -1.93
N LEU A 112 6.44 -23.04 -2.57
CA LEU A 112 7.43 -23.12 -3.63
C LEU A 112 8.86 -23.00 -3.09
N ILE A 113 9.04 -22.30 -1.97
CA ILE A 113 10.36 -22.01 -1.38
C ILE A 113 10.83 -23.17 -0.49
N LYS A 114 9.98 -23.66 0.41
CA LYS A 114 10.38 -24.62 1.45
C LYS A 114 9.94 -26.03 1.09
N LYS A 115 10.92 -26.91 0.82
CA LYS A 115 10.67 -28.33 0.59
C LYS A 115 9.98 -28.96 1.81
N GLY A 116 8.81 -29.55 1.60
CA GLY A 116 8.01 -30.17 2.68
C GLY A 116 7.24 -29.17 3.54
N TYR A 117 7.06 -27.92 3.09
CA TYR A 117 6.18 -26.95 3.75
C TYR A 117 4.78 -27.51 3.95
N LYS A 118 4.22 -27.31 5.15
CA LYS A 118 2.87 -27.74 5.50
C LYS A 118 1.96 -26.52 5.49
N ARG A 119 1.00 -26.50 4.57
CA ARG A 119 -0.03 -25.47 4.50
C ARG A 119 -0.84 -25.43 5.80
N ASP A 120 -0.99 -24.24 6.36
CA ASP A 120 -1.74 -23.95 7.58
C ASP A 120 -2.81 -22.88 7.31
N LYS A 121 -3.47 -22.37 8.35
CA LYS A 121 -4.50 -21.33 8.23
C LYS A 121 -4.01 -20.10 7.45
N ARG A 122 -2.73 -19.74 7.55
CA ARG A 122 -2.13 -18.58 6.85
C ARG A 122 -2.07 -18.80 5.33
N SER A 123 -1.92 -20.04 4.89
CA SER A 123 -1.98 -20.37 3.47
C SER A 123 -3.35 -20.04 2.88
N ASP A 124 -4.45 -20.27 3.62
CA ASP A 124 -5.79 -19.88 3.17
C ASP A 124 -5.97 -18.35 3.18
N ILE A 125 -5.39 -17.64 4.15
CA ILE A 125 -5.42 -16.17 4.19
C ILE A 125 -4.72 -15.56 2.98
N TYR A 126 -3.57 -16.13 2.57
CA TYR A 126 -2.91 -15.72 1.33
C TYR A 126 -3.85 -15.88 0.13
N SER A 127 -4.46 -17.06 0.00
CA SER A 127 -5.39 -17.33 -1.10
C SER A 127 -6.60 -16.39 -1.08
N PHE A 128 -7.11 -16.08 0.11
CA PHE A 128 -8.18 -15.11 0.29
C PHE A 128 -7.78 -13.71 -0.19
N GLY A 129 -6.55 -13.24 0.11
CA GLY A 129 -6.04 -11.98 -0.43
C GLY A 129 -6.04 -11.92 -1.96
N VAL A 130 -5.71 -13.02 -2.64
CA VAL A 130 -5.79 -13.11 -4.11
C VAL A 130 -7.24 -13.07 -4.61
N ILE A 131 -8.18 -13.65 -3.85
CA ILE A 131 -9.62 -13.57 -4.14
C ILE A 131 -10.14 -12.14 -3.98
N LEU A 132 -9.67 -11.39 -2.97
CA LEU A 132 -10.02 -9.97 -2.80
C LEU A 132 -9.56 -9.14 -4.00
N TRP A 133 -8.34 -9.38 -4.47
CA TRP A 133 -7.82 -8.74 -5.69
C TRP A 133 -8.68 -9.09 -6.92
N GLU A 134 -9.12 -10.34 -7.04
CA GLU A 134 -9.99 -10.76 -8.14
C GLU A 134 -11.39 -10.13 -8.07
N ILE A 135 -11.99 -10.04 -6.87
CA ILE A 135 -13.30 -9.39 -6.65
C ILE A 135 -13.24 -7.90 -7.00
N SER A 136 -12.14 -7.23 -6.66
CA SER A 136 -11.95 -5.81 -6.91
C SER A 136 -11.66 -5.50 -8.38
N SER A 137 -10.85 -6.32 -9.06
CA SER A 137 -10.48 -6.12 -10.48
C SER A 137 -11.51 -6.65 -11.46
N GLY A 138 -12.24 -7.71 -11.08
CA GLY A 138 -13.06 -8.50 -11.99
C GLY A 138 -12.26 -9.33 -12.97
N ARG A 139 -10.93 -9.44 -12.79
CA ARG A 139 -10.01 -10.09 -13.72
C ARG A 139 -9.38 -11.32 -13.09
N PRO A 140 -9.14 -12.39 -13.86
CA PRO A 140 -8.24 -13.47 -13.46
C PRO A 140 -6.88 -12.95 -12.91
N PRO A 141 -6.42 -13.40 -11.73
CA PRO A 141 -5.09 -13.07 -11.25
C PRO A 141 -4.04 -13.73 -12.14
N PHE A 142 -3.01 -12.95 -12.42
CA PHE A 142 -1.90 -13.16 -13.32
C PHE A 142 -2.34 -13.56 -14.73
N GLN A 143 -3.39 -12.93 -15.25
CA GLN A 143 -4.02 -13.30 -16.53
C GLN A 143 -3.04 -13.29 -17.72
N THR A 144 -2.01 -12.44 -17.67
CA THR A 144 -1.03 -12.27 -18.75
C THR A 144 -0.01 -13.41 -18.84
N PHE A 145 0.09 -14.26 -17.81
CA PHE A 145 1.03 -15.38 -17.80
C PHE A 145 0.42 -16.62 -18.48
N GLU A 146 0.96 -17.00 -19.63
CA GLU A 146 0.55 -18.22 -20.34
C GLU A 146 1.19 -19.49 -19.73
N SER A 147 2.40 -19.36 -19.18
CA SER A 147 3.14 -20.47 -18.58
C SER A 147 2.94 -20.53 -17.07
N LYS A 148 2.42 -21.67 -16.57
CA LYS A 148 2.32 -21.94 -15.13
C LYS A 148 3.67 -21.89 -14.42
N MET A 149 4.75 -22.31 -15.10
CA MET A 149 6.09 -22.33 -14.53
C MET A 149 6.66 -20.91 -14.41
N GLU A 150 6.41 -20.06 -15.40
CA GLU A 150 6.79 -18.65 -15.37
C GLU A 150 6.04 -17.90 -14.26
N LEU A 151 4.74 -18.15 -14.13
CA LEU A 151 3.94 -17.64 -13.04
C LEU A 151 4.47 -18.10 -11.66
N MET A 152 4.80 -19.38 -11.51
CA MET A 152 5.39 -19.88 -10.26
C MET A 152 6.73 -19.20 -9.95
N PHE A 153 7.57 -18.96 -10.97
CA PHE A 153 8.84 -18.25 -10.79
C PHE A 153 8.62 -16.77 -10.41
N HIS A 154 7.62 -16.12 -11.01
CA HIS A 154 7.23 -14.75 -10.69
C HIS A 154 6.74 -14.63 -9.23
N ILE A 155 5.87 -15.55 -8.79
CA ILE A 155 5.36 -15.62 -7.41
C ILE A 155 6.48 -15.94 -6.43
N TYR A 156 7.38 -16.87 -6.79
CA TYR A 156 8.57 -17.23 -6.02
C TYR A 156 9.49 -16.02 -5.78
N GLN A 157 9.61 -15.11 -6.76
CA GLN A 157 10.33 -13.84 -6.62
C GLN A 157 9.61 -12.80 -5.74
N GLY A 158 8.44 -13.13 -5.19
CA GLY A 158 7.66 -12.20 -4.36
C GLY A 158 6.86 -11.16 -5.14
N LYS A 159 6.89 -11.20 -6.48
CA LYS A 159 6.12 -10.29 -7.32
C LYS A 159 4.62 -10.61 -7.26
N ARG A 160 3.78 -9.58 -7.33
CA ARG A 160 2.32 -9.65 -7.16
C ARG A 160 1.63 -8.84 -8.24
N GLU A 161 0.32 -9.02 -8.34
CA GLU A 161 -0.52 -8.18 -9.18
C GLU A 161 -0.48 -6.71 -8.74
N ASP A 162 -0.64 -5.82 -9.72
CA ASP A 162 -0.71 -4.39 -9.45
C ASP A 162 -2.01 -4.03 -8.72
N PRO A 163 -2.00 -3.05 -7.80
CA PRO A 163 -3.21 -2.59 -7.12
C PRO A 163 -4.23 -1.99 -8.11
N ILE A 164 -5.52 -2.15 -7.82
CA ILE A 164 -6.60 -1.56 -8.64
C ILE A 164 -6.96 -0.18 -8.08
N GLU A 165 -6.76 0.88 -8.88
CA GLU A 165 -6.91 2.30 -8.50
C GLU A 165 -8.31 2.69 -7.97
N ALA A 166 -9.36 1.95 -8.36
CA ALA A 166 -10.73 2.22 -7.92
C ALA A 166 -10.95 2.08 -6.40
N PHE A 167 -10.00 1.49 -5.67
CA PHE A 167 -9.99 1.39 -4.21
C PHE A 167 -9.77 2.75 -3.51
N ILE A 168 -8.99 3.65 -4.10
CA ILE A 168 -8.58 4.92 -3.45
C ILE A 168 -9.72 5.97 -3.47
N LEU A 169 -10.65 5.86 -4.42
CA LEU A 169 -11.67 6.89 -4.67
C LEU A 169 -12.96 6.76 -3.82
N SER A 170 -13.24 5.59 -3.22
CA SER A 170 -14.48 5.40 -2.44
C SER A 170 -14.32 5.58 -0.93
N GLU A 171 -13.08 5.48 -0.41
CA GLU A 171 -12.79 5.56 1.02
C GLU A 171 -12.85 7.01 1.57
N THR A 172 -12.81 8.00 0.68
CA THR A 172 -12.93 9.43 1.00
C THR A 172 -14.38 9.92 1.09
N LEU A 173 -15.37 9.21 0.56
CA LEU A 173 -16.75 9.74 0.43
C LEU A 173 -17.73 9.36 1.55
N ASN A 174 -17.37 8.51 2.52
CA ASN A 174 -18.31 8.05 3.58
C ASN A 174 -17.73 8.09 5.00
N ARG A 175 -17.07 9.19 5.40
CA ARG A 175 -16.71 9.40 6.80
C ARG A 175 -17.90 9.96 7.60
N SER A 176 -18.58 9.08 8.32
CA SER A 176 -19.34 9.40 9.54
C SER A 176 -19.40 8.14 10.43
N ASP A 177 -18.54 8.12 11.47
CA ASP A 177 -18.42 7.14 12.59
C ASP A 177 -18.03 5.67 12.29
N PRO A 178 -17.45 4.90 13.24
CA PRO A 178 -16.50 5.18 14.32
C PRO A 178 -15.27 4.25 14.18
N ILE A 179 -14.32 4.57 13.30
CA ILE A 179 -13.14 3.72 13.00
C ILE A 179 -11.91 4.08 13.88
N GLU A 180 -11.97 5.20 14.60
CA GLU A 180 -10.82 5.78 15.29
C GLU A 180 -10.50 5.16 16.67
N LYS A 181 -11.17 4.07 17.07
CA LYS A 181 -10.96 3.43 18.38
C LYS A 181 -10.39 2.00 18.35
N LEU A 182 -9.98 1.50 17.19
CA LEU A 182 -9.51 0.10 17.04
C LEU A 182 -8.13 -0.04 16.37
N SER A 183 -7.51 1.05 15.90
CA SER A 183 -6.16 1.04 15.32
C SER A 183 -5.03 0.81 16.35
N GLU A 184 -5.32 0.86 17.65
CA GLU A 184 -4.30 0.73 18.71
C GLU A 184 -3.95 -0.73 19.10
N ASN A 185 -4.61 -1.76 18.55
CA ASN A 185 -4.48 -3.13 19.11
C ASN A 185 -4.13 -4.28 18.13
N ILE A 186 -3.54 -4.05 16.95
CA ILE A 186 -3.13 -5.15 16.04
C ILE A 186 -1.71 -4.94 15.47
N GLU A 187 -0.71 -5.45 16.20
CA GLU A 187 0.62 -5.80 15.64
C GLU A 187 0.63 -7.30 15.30
N VAL A 188 0.46 -7.71 14.03
CA VAL A 188 1.05 -8.95 13.48
C VAL A 188 1.19 -8.88 11.94
N SER A 189 2.42 -9.13 11.48
CA SER A 189 2.87 -9.60 10.14
C SER A 189 2.76 -8.63 8.97
N SER A 190 3.70 -7.69 8.92
CA SER A 190 4.05 -6.94 7.73
C SER A 190 4.54 -7.87 6.59
N ASN A 191 4.45 -7.41 5.34
CA ASN A 191 4.25 -8.16 4.09
C ASN A 191 2.78 -8.47 3.76
N HIS A 192 1.88 -7.50 3.80
CA HIS A 192 0.59 -7.60 3.08
C HIS A 192 -0.09 -6.25 2.75
N HIS A 193 0.63 -5.13 2.72
CA HIS A 193 0.06 -3.78 2.71
C HIS A 193 -0.65 -3.28 1.45
N LYS A 194 -1.12 -4.16 0.55
CA LYS A 194 -2.00 -3.71 -0.55
C LYS A 194 -3.32 -4.50 -0.68
N ASN A 195 -3.47 -5.61 0.06
CA ASN A 195 -4.75 -6.31 0.24
C ASN A 195 -5.42 -5.99 1.59
N ILE A 196 -4.72 -5.26 2.46
CA ILE A 196 -5.14 -4.96 3.83
C ILE A 196 -6.28 -3.94 3.89
N ALA A 197 -6.43 -3.07 2.89
CA ALA A 197 -7.42 -2.01 2.98
C ALA A 197 -8.87 -2.51 2.78
N LEU A 198 -9.07 -3.60 2.04
CA LEU A 198 -10.36 -4.33 2.02
C LEU A 198 -10.57 -5.14 3.31
N ALA A 199 -9.51 -5.71 3.91
CA ALA A 199 -9.62 -6.45 5.16
C ALA A 199 -9.89 -5.54 6.37
N ASN A 200 -9.30 -4.34 6.37
CA ASN A 200 -9.47 -3.31 7.39
C ASN A 200 -10.85 -2.65 7.33
N SER A 201 -11.44 -2.52 6.14
CA SER A 201 -12.83 -2.04 5.98
C SER A 201 -13.90 -3.09 6.30
N LEU A 202 -13.52 -4.36 6.52
CA LEU A 202 -14.44 -5.48 6.76
C LEU A 202 -14.60 -5.87 8.25
N GLU A 203 -14.01 -5.12 9.20
CA GLU A 203 -13.99 -5.46 10.64
C GLU A 203 -13.53 -6.90 10.93
N ILE A 204 -12.67 -7.49 10.10
CA ILE A 204 -12.14 -8.83 10.35
C ILE A 204 -11.00 -8.69 11.39
N THR A 205 -11.36 -8.62 12.66
CA THR A 205 -10.38 -8.61 13.76
C THR A 205 -9.77 -10.01 13.90
N THR A 206 -8.47 -10.14 13.68
CA THR A 206 -7.68 -11.36 13.96
C THR A 206 -7.46 -11.60 15.47
N SER A 207 -8.31 -11.03 16.33
CA SER A 207 -8.18 -11.05 17.79
C SER A 207 -8.72 -12.33 18.46
N SER A 208 -9.00 -13.40 17.72
CA SER A 208 -9.26 -14.71 18.32
C SER A 208 -7.95 -15.32 18.87
N PRO A 209 -7.90 -15.84 20.11
CA PRO A 209 -6.68 -16.31 20.80
C PRO A 209 -5.93 -17.48 20.12
N LEU A 210 -6.47 -18.01 19.01
CA LEU A 210 -5.92 -19.09 18.20
C LEU A 210 -4.68 -18.70 17.37
N TYR A 211 -4.34 -17.41 17.27
CA TYR A 211 -3.20 -16.90 16.49
C TYR A 211 -2.04 -16.41 17.37
N SER A 212 -1.80 -17.10 18.50
CA SER A 212 -0.65 -16.84 19.36
C SER A 212 0.62 -17.47 18.78
N ASN A 213 1.71 -16.68 18.73
CA ASN A 213 3.00 -17.04 18.16
C ASN A 213 3.72 -18.16 18.94
N ASP A 214 3.52 -19.42 18.55
CA ASP A 214 4.43 -20.51 18.93
C ASP A 214 5.58 -20.62 17.93
N THR A 215 6.70 -20.00 18.29
CA THR A 215 8.00 -20.19 17.65
C THR A 215 8.55 -21.60 17.88
N MET A 216 8.82 -22.37 16.83
CA MET A 216 9.88 -23.40 16.83
C MET A 216 10.46 -23.66 15.43
N ASN A 217 11.66 -23.10 15.25
CA ASN A 217 12.91 -23.71 14.78
C ASN A 217 12.99 -24.45 13.42
N SER A 218 13.83 -23.93 12.52
CA SER A 218 14.59 -24.77 11.58
C SER A 218 15.89 -24.08 11.16
N ASN A 219 17.01 -24.65 11.61
CA ASN A 219 18.37 -24.35 11.19
C ASN A 219 18.57 -24.66 9.70
N THR A 220 19.04 -23.67 8.93
CA THR A 220 20.26 -23.76 8.09
C THR A 220 20.61 -22.39 7.51
N SER A 221 21.86 -21.97 7.80
CA SER A 221 22.59 -20.76 7.35
C SER A 221 22.64 -19.63 8.37
N ILE A 222 23.43 -19.89 9.41
CA ILE A 222 23.91 -18.94 10.40
C ILE A 222 24.99 -18.07 9.70
N LYS A 223 24.56 -17.11 8.87
CA LYS A 223 25.12 -15.77 9.03
C LYS A 223 24.26 -15.18 10.12
N ASP A 224 24.75 -15.27 11.35
CA ASP A 224 23.98 -15.22 12.59
C ASP A 224 22.81 -14.24 12.51
N LYS A 225 21.62 -14.69 12.90
CA LYS A 225 20.51 -13.78 13.19
C LYS A 225 20.95 -12.65 14.14
N SER A 226 21.98 -12.88 14.98
CA SER A 226 22.65 -11.84 15.76
C SER A 226 23.38 -10.83 14.87
N THR A 227 24.19 -11.26 13.89
CA THR A 227 24.89 -10.36 12.96
C THR A 227 23.95 -9.48 12.12
N LEU A 228 22.79 -10.00 11.67
CA LEU A 228 21.82 -9.18 10.96
C LEU A 228 21.13 -8.17 11.89
N GLU A 229 20.83 -8.57 13.12
CA GLU A 229 20.26 -7.66 14.11
C GLU A 229 21.28 -6.58 14.55
N ASP A 230 22.56 -6.93 14.60
CA ASP A 230 23.64 -5.97 14.84
C ASP A 230 23.79 -4.98 13.69
N LEU A 231 23.69 -5.45 12.43
CA LEU A 231 23.65 -4.56 11.26
C LEU A 231 22.45 -3.62 11.29
N ARG A 232 21.26 -4.10 11.67
CA ARG A 232 20.07 -3.25 11.82
C ARG A 232 20.25 -2.19 12.91
N LYS A 233 20.80 -2.58 14.07
CA LYS A 233 21.12 -1.65 15.16
C LYS A 233 22.13 -0.60 14.69
N GLU A 234 23.15 -1.01 13.97
CA GLU A 234 24.17 -0.10 13.46
C GLU A 234 23.62 0.84 12.37
N ALA A 235 22.77 0.33 11.46
CA ALA A 235 22.08 1.15 10.46
C ALA A 235 21.20 2.22 11.12
N ARG A 236 20.39 1.83 12.12
CA ARG A 236 19.56 2.76 12.91
C ARG A 236 20.40 3.77 13.68
N LYS A 237 21.57 3.38 14.18
CA LYS A 237 22.51 4.29 14.85
C LYS A 237 23.09 5.31 13.87
N TYR A 238 23.52 4.89 12.69
CA TYR A 238 23.98 5.82 11.65
C TYR A 238 22.87 6.76 11.19
N PHE A 239 21.63 6.27 11.10
CA PHE A 239 20.48 7.11 10.79
C PHE A 239 20.25 8.20 11.86
N LYS A 240 20.28 7.84 13.14
CA LYS A 240 20.21 8.79 14.27
C LYS A 240 21.39 9.77 14.33
N GLN A 241 22.56 9.36 13.82
CA GLN A 241 23.74 10.20 13.69
C GLN A 241 23.75 11.00 12.37
N CYS A 242 22.76 10.78 11.52
CA CYS A 242 22.53 11.49 10.27
C CYS A 242 23.67 11.28 9.26
N ASN A 243 24.21 10.05 9.29
CA ASN A 243 25.12 9.48 8.32
C ASN A 243 24.32 8.58 7.37
N PHE A 244 23.55 9.23 6.50
CA PHE A 244 22.53 8.58 5.67
C PHE A 244 23.11 7.63 4.63
N LEU A 245 24.27 7.95 4.06
CA LEU A 245 24.95 7.06 3.11
C LEU A 245 25.32 5.74 3.76
N LYS A 246 25.89 5.78 4.97
CA LYS A 246 26.26 4.55 5.67
C LYS A 246 25.04 3.76 6.14
N ALA A 247 24.00 4.44 6.60
CA ALA A 247 22.72 3.80 6.93
C ALA A 247 22.13 3.10 5.71
N LEU A 248 22.12 3.77 4.54
CA LEU A 248 21.63 3.22 3.29
C LEU A 248 22.42 1.98 2.85
N GLU A 249 23.75 2.03 2.86
CA GLU A 249 24.60 0.88 2.53
C GLU A 249 24.25 -0.35 3.38
N LEU A 250 24.06 -0.16 4.69
CA LEU A 250 23.71 -1.24 5.61
C LEU A 250 22.30 -1.77 5.37
N PHE A 251 21.33 -0.90 5.10
CA PHE A 251 19.98 -1.35 4.79
C PHE A 251 19.90 -2.08 3.44
N GLU A 252 20.64 -1.64 2.42
CA GLU A 252 20.76 -2.38 1.15
C GLU A 252 21.42 -3.74 1.35
N GLU A 253 22.41 -3.85 2.25
CA GLU A 253 23.02 -5.11 2.64
C GLU A 253 22.03 -6.03 3.37
N ILE A 254 21.23 -5.47 4.28
CA ILE A 254 20.14 -6.19 4.96
C ILE A 254 19.13 -6.72 3.93
N LEU A 255 18.74 -5.91 2.94
CA LEU A 255 17.78 -6.31 1.90
C LEU A 255 18.31 -7.35 0.90
N LYS A 256 19.63 -7.50 0.76
CA LYS A 256 20.21 -8.60 -0.04
C LYS A 256 20.06 -9.96 0.66
N ASN A 257 19.73 -9.97 1.96
CA ASN A 257 19.55 -11.19 2.75
C ASN A 257 18.08 -11.63 2.74
N SER A 258 17.82 -12.94 2.56
CA SER A 258 16.46 -13.50 2.51
C SER A 258 15.68 -13.45 3.83
N GLN A 259 16.30 -13.04 4.94
CA GLN A 259 15.68 -12.88 6.27
C GLN A 259 15.43 -11.41 6.68
N HIS A 260 15.38 -10.47 5.72
CA HIS A 260 15.01 -9.09 6.02
C HIS A 260 13.55 -8.98 6.48
N SER A 261 13.29 -8.12 7.46
CA SER A 261 11.94 -7.82 7.89
C SER A 261 11.29 -6.80 6.96
N PRO A 262 9.95 -6.68 6.97
CA PRO A 262 9.28 -5.59 6.29
C PRO A 262 9.64 -4.22 6.86
N ASP A 263 10.03 -4.16 8.14
CA ASP A 263 10.59 -2.94 8.73
C ASP A 263 11.91 -2.55 8.06
N ASP A 264 12.71 -3.52 7.61
CA ASP A 264 13.92 -3.25 6.83
C ASP A 264 13.56 -2.65 5.45
N GLN A 265 12.46 -3.12 4.83
CA GLN A 265 11.94 -2.52 3.58
C GLN A 265 11.37 -1.12 3.80
N GLN A 266 10.64 -0.92 4.90
CA GLN A 266 10.15 0.41 5.28
C GLN A 266 11.32 1.36 5.55
N SER A 267 12.35 0.89 6.24
CA SER A 267 13.54 1.69 6.59
C SER A 267 14.37 2.15 5.39
N VAL A 268 14.31 1.44 4.24
CA VAL A 268 14.93 1.94 3.00
C VAL A 268 14.02 2.83 2.18
N SER A 269 12.70 2.62 2.27
CA SER A 269 11.73 3.21 1.34
C SER A 269 11.02 4.43 1.90
N THR A 270 11.04 4.61 3.22
CA THR A 270 10.43 5.73 3.93
C THR A 270 11.34 6.24 5.03
N TRP A 271 11.72 7.51 4.94
CA TRP A 271 12.54 8.18 5.95
C TRP A 271 11.73 9.29 6.62
N ASP A 272 11.53 9.16 7.92
CA ASP A 272 10.99 10.23 8.76
C ASP A 272 12.15 10.93 9.49
N LEU A 273 12.40 12.17 9.09
CA LEU A 273 13.40 13.07 9.65
C LEU A 273 12.75 14.33 10.20
N SER A 274 11.47 14.28 10.53
CA SER A 274 10.73 15.38 11.13
C SER A 274 11.32 15.86 12.45
N TRP A 275 11.24 17.17 12.71
CA TRP A 275 11.71 17.83 13.95
C TRP A 275 13.13 17.45 14.38
N ASN A 276 13.96 16.94 13.47
CA ASN A 276 15.31 16.49 13.73
C ASN A 276 16.30 17.54 13.23
N LYS A 277 17.01 18.21 14.14
CA LYS A 277 18.10 19.16 13.82
C LYS A 277 19.19 18.64 12.87
N CYS A 278 19.19 17.35 12.57
CA CYS A 278 19.97 16.75 11.51
C CYS A 278 19.69 17.28 10.11
N GLY A 279 18.43 17.65 9.80
CA GLY A 279 18.06 18.18 8.48
C GLY A 279 18.95 19.35 8.09
N LYS A 280 19.25 20.26 9.02
CA LYS A 280 20.14 21.40 8.81
C LYS A 280 21.63 21.07 8.93
N LYS A 281 22.03 20.26 9.93
CA LYS A 281 23.46 20.00 10.20
C LYS A 281 24.12 19.09 9.16
N ASN A 282 23.37 18.17 8.57
CA ASN A 282 23.89 17.15 7.65
C ASN A 282 23.12 17.09 6.32
N LEU A 283 22.53 18.20 5.87
CA LEU A 283 21.77 18.21 4.61
C LEU A 283 22.59 17.73 3.42
N ASN A 284 23.87 18.07 3.38
CA ASN A 284 24.79 17.62 2.34
C ASN A 284 24.91 16.09 2.27
N GLU A 285 24.86 15.39 3.41
CA GLU A 285 24.85 13.92 3.42
C GLU A 285 23.49 13.38 2.97
N LEU A 286 22.40 14.04 3.34
CA LEU A 286 21.06 13.67 2.90
C LEU A 286 20.89 13.83 1.38
N THR A 287 21.30 14.95 0.80
CA THR A 287 21.18 15.21 -0.64
C THR A 287 22.05 14.26 -1.46
N LYS A 288 23.26 13.91 -0.98
CA LYS A 288 24.08 12.85 -1.59
C LYS A 288 23.39 11.49 -1.51
N ALA A 289 22.78 11.16 -0.37
CA ALA A 289 22.05 9.91 -0.23
C ALA A 289 20.85 9.88 -1.20
N LEU A 290 20.08 10.95 -1.29
CA LEU A 290 18.97 11.07 -2.25
C LEU A 290 19.40 10.89 -3.70
N CYS A 291 20.57 11.41 -4.08
CA CYS A 291 21.09 11.25 -5.45
C CYS A 291 21.50 9.82 -5.79
N LYS A 292 21.85 8.99 -4.79
CA LYS A 292 22.30 7.61 -4.98
C LYS A 292 21.22 6.58 -4.71
N ASN A 293 20.23 6.96 -3.91
CA ASN A 293 19.21 6.05 -3.41
C ASN A 293 18.31 5.60 -4.55
N SER A 294 18.06 4.29 -4.62
CA SER A 294 17.22 3.63 -5.63
C SER A 294 15.95 2.98 -5.05
N THR A 295 15.69 3.16 -3.75
CA THR A 295 14.61 2.49 -3.00
C THR A 295 13.72 3.44 -2.20
N LEU A 296 14.19 4.65 -1.89
CA LEU A 296 13.48 5.67 -1.13
C LEU A 296 12.37 6.27 -1.97
N THR A 297 11.15 6.12 -1.47
CA THR A 297 9.91 6.60 -2.09
C THR A 297 9.26 7.71 -1.29
N SER A 298 9.48 7.76 0.03
CA SER A 298 8.90 8.78 0.91
C SER A 298 9.95 9.40 1.83
N LEU A 299 9.96 10.72 1.91
CA LEU A 299 10.84 11.48 2.80
C LEU A 299 10.03 12.55 3.54
N ASP A 300 10.12 12.54 4.86
CA ASP A 300 9.57 13.57 5.72
C ASP A 300 10.69 14.41 6.34
N LEU A 301 10.64 15.72 6.10
CA LEU A 301 11.58 16.71 6.61
C LEU A 301 10.86 17.84 7.36
N HIS A 302 9.65 17.63 7.86
CA HIS A 302 8.89 18.70 8.49
C HIS A 302 9.58 19.33 9.70
N GLY A 303 9.43 20.65 9.87
CA GLY A 303 9.89 21.36 11.06
C GLY A 303 11.40 21.32 11.32
N ASN A 304 12.23 21.34 10.27
CA ASN A 304 13.70 21.23 10.38
C ASN A 304 14.46 22.55 10.20
N GLU A 305 13.76 23.68 10.05
CA GLU A 305 14.36 25.01 9.88
C GLU A 305 15.42 25.08 8.77
N LEU A 306 15.17 24.39 7.66
CA LEU A 306 16.08 24.30 6.50
C LEU A 306 16.45 25.69 5.96
N GLY A 307 15.45 26.51 5.64
CA GLY A 307 15.69 27.79 4.96
C GLY A 307 15.97 27.65 3.46
N SER A 308 16.24 28.78 2.80
CA SER A 308 16.32 28.86 1.34
C SER A 308 17.50 28.11 0.72
N GLU A 309 18.68 28.18 1.33
CA GLU A 309 19.89 27.52 0.80
C GLU A 309 19.78 26.00 0.87
N ASP A 310 19.19 25.51 1.95
CA ASP A 310 18.90 24.09 2.13
C ASP A 310 17.80 23.62 1.16
N GLY A 311 16.78 24.46 0.93
CA GLY A 311 15.77 24.23 -0.11
C GLY A 311 16.38 24.08 -1.51
N LYS A 312 17.36 24.91 -1.87
CA LYS A 312 18.11 24.81 -3.14
C LYS A 312 18.87 23.49 -3.23
N ALA A 313 19.58 23.10 -2.18
CA ALA A 313 20.33 21.86 -2.15
C ALA A 313 19.42 20.62 -2.31
N LEU A 314 18.23 20.65 -1.70
CA LEU A 314 17.22 19.60 -1.88
C LEU A 314 16.65 19.57 -3.30
N ALA A 315 16.34 20.73 -3.88
CA ALA A 315 15.89 20.84 -5.27
C ALA A 315 16.90 20.23 -6.26
N ASP A 316 18.19 20.50 -6.08
CA ASP A 316 19.26 19.91 -6.90
C ASP A 316 19.32 18.38 -6.78
N ALA A 317 19.05 17.84 -5.60
CA ALA A 317 18.99 16.40 -5.37
C ALA A 317 17.74 15.78 -6.03
N LEU A 318 16.59 16.44 -5.94
CA LEU A 318 15.33 16.00 -6.54
C LEU A 318 15.39 15.96 -8.07
N CYS A 319 16.17 16.84 -8.70
CA CYS A 319 16.42 16.79 -10.15
C CYS A 319 17.10 15.49 -10.61
N LYS A 320 17.84 14.83 -9.71
CA LYS A 320 18.61 13.61 -10.00
C LYS A 320 17.93 12.34 -9.47
N ASN A 321 17.10 12.49 -8.44
CA ASN A 321 16.40 11.37 -7.85
C ASN A 321 15.25 10.91 -8.76
N ILE A 322 15.14 9.59 -8.94
CA ILE A 322 14.17 8.94 -9.84
C ILE A 322 13.25 7.97 -9.09
N THR A 323 13.18 8.06 -7.77
CA THR A 323 12.45 7.08 -6.93
C THR A 323 11.50 7.72 -5.94
N LEU A 324 11.79 8.94 -5.49
CA LEU A 324 10.99 9.64 -4.51
C LEU A 324 9.67 10.05 -5.15
N THR A 325 8.58 9.59 -4.52
CA THR A 325 7.20 9.86 -4.94
C THR A 325 6.47 10.77 -3.96
N SER A 326 6.93 10.85 -2.70
CA SER A 326 6.36 11.67 -1.64
C SER A 326 7.43 12.45 -0.88
N LEU A 327 7.23 13.76 -0.73
CA LEU A 327 8.13 14.64 0.01
C LEU A 327 7.33 15.59 0.90
N ARG A 328 7.60 15.57 2.20
CA ARG A 328 7.05 16.53 3.16
C ARG A 328 8.12 17.53 3.59
N LEU A 329 7.85 18.81 3.34
CA LEU A 329 8.74 19.94 3.65
C LEU A 329 8.02 21.02 4.46
N ASP A 330 6.90 20.70 5.11
CA ASP A 330 6.13 21.68 5.84
C ASP A 330 6.93 22.34 6.98
N SER A 331 6.62 23.60 7.26
CA SER A 331 7.20 24.39 8.35
C SER A 331 8.74 24.51 8.32
N ASN A 332 9.34 24.69 7.14
CA ASN A 332 10.80 24.78 6.96
C ASN A 332 11.36 26.16 6.62
N ASN A 333 10.50 27.19 6.54
CA ASN A 333 10.88 28.58 6.26
C ASN A 333 11.75 28.71 4.99
N LEU A 334 11.41 27.96 3.93
CA LEU A 334 12.16 27.91 2.68
C LEU A 334 12.25 29.27 1.98
N GLY A 335 11.23 30.13 2.14
CA GLY A 335 11.17 31.43 1.50
C GLY A 335 10.95 31.34 -0.02
N SER A 336 10.82 32.50 -0.67
CA SER A 336 10.63 32.59 -2.13
C SER A 336 11.74 31.92 -2.94
N GLU A 337 13.00 32.07 -2.50
CA GLU A 337 14.16 31.49 -3.18
C GLU A 337 14.19 29.96 -3.08
N GLY A 338 13.79 29.40 -1.93
CA GLY A 338 13.64 27.94 -1.79
C GLY A 338 12.48 27.42 -2.62
N GLY A 339 11.35 28.14 -2.65
CA GLY A 339 10.20 27.83 -3.51
C GLY A 339 10.53 27.81 -4.99
N LYS A 340 11.26 28.82 -5.46
CA LYS A 340 11.74 28.90 -6.84
C LYS A 340 12.63 27.71 -7.21
N ALA A 341 13.57 27.33 -6.34
CA ALA A 341 14.43 26.18 -6.60
C ALA A 341 13.61 24.88 -6.69
N LEU A 342 12.65 24.68 -5.79
CA LEU A 342 11.76 23.52 -5.84
C LEU A 342 10.88 23.52 -7.09
N ALA A 343 10.41 24.67 -7.55
CA ALA A 343 9.70 24.80 -8.82
C ALA A 343 10.56 24.35 -10.01
N ASP A 344 11.83 24.79 -10.07
CA ASP A 344 12.79 24.37 -11.10
C ASP A 344 13.04 22.84 -11.07
N ALA A 345 13.02 22.25 -9.87
CA ALA A 345 13.13 20.80 -9.71
C ALA A 345 11.87 20.06 -10.16
N LEU A 346 10.68 20.56 -9.79
CA LEU A 346 9.39 20.00 -10.23
C LEU A 346 9.24 20.01 -11.76
N TYR A 347 9.76 21.04 -12.43
CA TYR A 347 9.78 21.09 -13.89
C TYR A 347 10.50 19.88 -14.52
N LYS A 348 11.57 19.38 -13.88
CA LYS A 348 12.41 18.28 -14.39
C LYS A 348 12.05 16.93 -13.81
N ASN A 349 11.55 16.89 -12.57
CA ASN A 349 11.29 15.66 -11.86
C ASN A 349 10.02 15.00 -12.40
N SER A 350 10.12 13.72 -12.72
CA SER A 350 9.03 12.92 -13.31
C SER A 350 8.57 11.78 -12.38
N THR A 351 8.86 11.85 -11.09
CA THR A 351 8.57 10.77 -10.14
C THR A 351 7.77 11.24 -8.93
N LEU A 352 7.95 12.49 -8.53
CA LEU A 352 7.26 13.07 -7.40
C LEU A 352 5.77 13.23 -7.72
N THR A 353 4.95 12.62 -6.87
CA THR A 353 3.49 12.62 -6.96
C THR A 353 2.84 13.41 -5.83
N SER A 354 3.52 13.53 -4.69
CA SER A 354 3.04 14.27 -3.53
C SER A 354 4.13 15.21 -3.00
N LEU A 355 3.75 16.48 -2.79
CA LEU A 355 4.61 17.49 -2.21
C LEU A 355 3.83 18.33 -1.20
N ASP A 356 4.31 18.35 0.05
CA ASP A 356 3.77 19.19 1.11
C ASP A 356 4.71 20.37 1.39
N LEU A 357 4.24 21.60 1.12
CA LEU A 357 4.95 22.85 1.36
C LEU A 357 4.22 23.74 2.36
N TYR A 358 3.32 23.21 3.18
CA TYR A 358 2.59 23.99 4.19
C TYR A 358 3.54 24.89 5.01
N GLY A 359 3.19 26.17 5.21
CA GLY A 359 3.90 27.02 6.17
C GLY A 359 5.36 27.35 5.82
N ASN A 360 5.70 27.60 4.56
CA ASN A 360 7.08 27.84 4.10
C ASN A 360 7.41 29.28 3.69
N LYS A 361 6.46 30.22 3.82
CA LYS A 361 6.63 31.64 3.48
C LYS A 361 7.16 31.86 2.05
N LEU A 362 6.62 31.12 1.09
CA LEU A 362 7.05 31.22 -0.31
C LEU A 362 6.79 32.60 -0.91
N GLY A 363 5.77 33.31 -0.42
CA GLY A 363 5.36 34.60 -0.93
C GLY A 363 4.78 34.52 -2.35
N SER A 364 4.39 35.67 -2.89
CA SER A 364 3.82 35.75 -4.24
C SER A 364 4.78 35.28 -5.34
N GLU A 365 6.06 35.58 -5.22
CA GLU A 365 7.08 35.15 -6.19
C GLU A 365 7.32 33.63 -6.16
N GLY A 366 7.33 33.01 -4.97
CA GLY A 366 7.37 31.56 -4.85
C GLY A 366 6.11 30.91 -5.43
N GLY A 367 4.93 31.49 -5.19
CA GLY A 367 3.67 31.04 -5.80
C GLY A 367 3.67 31.05 -7.33
N LYS A 368 4.15 32.15 -7.93
CA LYS A 368 4.27 32.28 -9.39
C LYS A 368 5.15 31.19 -10.00
N THR A 369 6.33 30.97 -9.40
CA THR A 369 7.27 29.96 -9.92
C THR A 369 6.73 28.54 -9.77
N ILE A 370 6.07 28.21 -8.66
CA ILE A 370 5.38 26.92 -8.50
C ILE A 370 4.28 26.76 -9.55
N ALA A 371 3.49 27.80 -9.83
CA ALA A 371 2.47 27.77 -10.87
C ALA A 371 3.08 27.50 -12.27
N ASP A 372 4.18 28.17 -12.62
CA ASP A 372 4.90 27.92 -13.87
C ASP A 372 5.39 26.47 -13.99
N ALA A 373 5.86 25.88 -12.89
CA ALA A 373 6.25 24.47 -12.84
C ALA A 373 5.06 23.53 -13.03
N LEU A 374 3.92 23.81 -12.37
CA LEU A 374 2.68 23.02 -12.51
C LEU A 374 2.14 23.03 -13.94
N PHE A 375 2.31 24.13 -14.67
CA PHE A 375 1.91 24.20 -16.09
C PHE A 375 2.59 23.12 -16.95
N LYS A 376 3.78 22.65 -16.56
CA LYS A 376 4.61 21.70 -17.32
C LYS A 376 4.71 20.33 -16.67
N ASN A 377 4.67 20.26 -15.35
CA ASN A 377 4.75 19.02 -14.62
C ASN A 377 3.48 18.19 -14.86
N ASN A 378 3.66 16.91 -15.18
CA ASN A 378 2.58 15.97 -15.47
C ASN A 378 2.55 14.77 -14.52
N THR A 379 3.26 14.85 -13.39
CA THR A 379 3.43 13.74 -12.44
C THR A 379 2.84 14.04 -11.09
N LEU A 380 2.93 15.30 -10.64
CA LEU A 380 2.42 15.74 -9.35
C LEU A 380 0.89 15.61 -9.31
N LYS A 381 0.41 14.95 -8.26
CA LYS A 381 -1.00 14.65 -7.99
C LYS A 381 -1.52 15.45 -6.81
N THR A 382 -0.71 15.59 -5.76
CA THR A 382 -1.10 16.29 -4.54
C THR A 382 -0.08 17.36 -4.19
N LEU A 383 -0.58 18.56 -3.93
CA LEU A 383 0.25 19.70 -3.55
C LEU A 383 -0.40 20.45 -2.39
N ASP A 384 0.33 20.62 -1.29
CA ASP A 384 -0.09 21.51 -0.20
C ASP A 384 0.74 22.80 -0.24
N LEU A 385 0.06 23.92 -0.46
CA LEU A 385 0.59 25.29 -0.43
C LEU A 385 -0.05 26.13 0.67
N CYS A 386 -0.80 25.55 1.61
CA CYS A 386 -1.47 26.31 2.66
C CYS A 386 -0.47 27.12 3.50
N LEU A 387 -0.88 28.32 3.91
CA LEU A 387 -0.08 29.22 4.76
C LEU A 387 1.29 29.58 4.15
N ASN A 388 1.31 30.03 2.89
CA ASN A 388 2.54 30.42 2.18
C ASN A 388 2.59 31.88 1.72
N GLU A 389 1.63 32.71 2.13
CA GLU A 389 1.60 34.15 1.82
C GLU A 389 1.61 34.44 0.31
N LEU A 390 0.95 33.61 -0.51
CA LEU A 390 1.00 33.72 -1.97
C LEU A 390 0.38 35.03 -2.50
N GLY A 391 -0.61 35.58 -1.78
CA GLY A 391 -1.33 36.78 -2.20
C GLY A 391 -2.11 36.60 -3.51
N SER A 392 -2.76 37.68 -3.95
CA SER A 392 -3.55 37.67 -5.19
C SER A 392 -2.72 37.41 -6.43
N GLU A 393 -1.47 37.88 -6.47
CA GLU A 393 -0.57 37.69 -7.62
C GLU A 393 -0.10 36.24 -7.76
N GLY A 394 0.23 35.55 -6.65
CA GLY A 394 0.51 34.11 -6.68
C GLY A 394 -0.73 33.29 -7.01
N GLY A 395 -1.90 33.68 -6.48
CA GLY A 395 -3.18 33.05 -6.81
C GLY A 395 -3.58 33.17 -8.28
N LYS A 396 -3.32 34.31 -8.93
CA LYS A 396 -3.60 34.49 -10.37
C LYS A 396 -2.76 33.54 -11.21
N ALA A 397 -1.46 33.45 -10.90
CA ALA A 397 -0.57 32.53 -11.59
C ALA A 397 -1.01 31.08 -11.43
N LEU A 398 -1.41 30.68 -10.22
CA LEU A 398 -1.97 29.34 -9.97
C LEU A 398 -3.24 29.11 -10.79
N ALA A 399 -4.19 30.04 -10.83
CA ALA A 399 -5.41 29.92 -11.64
C ALA A 399 -5.09 29.68 -13.13
N ASP A 400 -4.14 30.43 -13.68
CA ASP A 400 -3.69 30.27 -15.07
C ASP A 400 -3.06 28.89 -15.32
N ALA A 401 -2.25 28.40 -14.38
CA ALA A 401 -1.64 27.07 -14.46
C ALA A 401 -2.68 25.94 -14.39
N LEU A 402 -3.66 26.07 -13.49
CA LEU A 402 -4.74 25.08 -13.28
C LEU A 402 -5.72 24.99 -14.46
N CYS A 403 -5.77 25.99 -15.32
CA CYS A 403 -6.51 25.92 -16.59
C CYS A 403 -5.90 24.90 -17.58
N LYS A 404 -4.62 24.52 -17.41
CA LYS A 404 -3.89 23.62 -18.30
C LYS A 404 -3.40 22.35 -17.64
N ASN A 405 -3.08 22.40 -16.34
CA ASN A 405 -2.68 21.20 -15.61
C ASN A 405 -3.87 20.25 -15.48
N SER A 406 -3.69 19.00 -15.93
CA SER A 406 -4.70 17.94 -15.87
C SER A 406 -4.30 16.78 -14.96
N THR A 407 -3.19 16.92 -14.21
CA THR A 407 -2.59 15.82 -13.47
C THR A 407 -2.77 15.95 -11.97
N LEU A 408 -2.80 17.19 -11.47
CA LEU A 408 -3.06 17.49 -10.08
C LEU A 408 -4.51 17.13 -9.74
N THR A 409 -4.71 16.35 -8.68
CA THR A 409 -6.01 15.90 -8.18
C THR A 409 -6.35 16.51 -6.83
N TYR A 410 -5.36 17.04 -6.10
CA TYR A 410 -5.57 17.76 -4.84
C TYR A 410 -4.63 18.95 -4.74
N LEU A 411 -5.19 20.11 -4.39
CA LEU A 411 -4.46 21.34 -4.13
C LEU A 411 -5.00 22.01 -2.86
N ASN A 412 -4.16 22.16 -1.84
CA ASN A 412 -4.49 22.98 -0.67
C ASN A 412 -3.84 24.36 -0.80
N ILE A 413 -4.64 25.43 -0.80
CA ILE A 413 -4.22 26.83 -0.88
C ILE A 413 -4.80 27.67 0.26
N GLY A 414 -5.29 27.03 1.34
CA GLY A 414 -5.81 27.72 2.51
C GLY A 414 -4.86 28.78 3.07
N SER A 415 -5.42 29.81 3.70
CA SER A 415 -4.63 30.83 4.42
C SER A 415 -3.53 31.53 3.59
N ASN A 416 -3.77 31.77 2.29
CA ASN A 416 -2.80 32.43 1.40
C ASN A 416 -3.15 33.87 0.98
N ASN A 417 -4.26 34.42 1.47
CA ASN A 417 -4.73 35.78 1.15
C ASN A 417 -4.85 36.04 -0.38
N ILE A 418 -5.41 35.08 -1.12
CA ILE A 418 -5.57 35.17 -2.58
C ILE A 418 -6.66 36.18 -2.97
N GLY A 419 -7.74 36.25 -2.18
CA GLY A 419 -8.82 37.22 -2.38
C GLY A 419 -9.87 36.86 -3.43
N PHE A 420 -9.81 35.67 -4.02
CA PHE A 420 -10.81 35.13 -4.96
C PHE A 420 -10.71 33.60 -5.02
N ALA A 421 -11.78 32.92 -5.47
CA ALA A 421 -11.80 31.47 -5.63
C ALA A 421 -10.97 31.03 -6.85
N LEU A 422 -10.18 29.98 -6.71
CA LEU A 422 -9.50 29.35 -7.85
C LEU A 422 -10.43 28.32 -8.53
N GLU A 423 -10.40 28.31 -9.85
CA GLU A 423 -11.10 27.32 -10.68
C GLU A 423 -10.08 26.54 -11.52
N SER A 424 -10.42 25.30 -11.88
CA SER A 424 -9.59 24.45 -12.73
C SER A 424 -10.44 23.79 -13.82
N ASN A 425 -9.81 23.54 -14.98
CA ASN A 425 -10.41 22.73 -16.03
C ASN A 425 -10.32 21.22 -15.74
N ASN A 426 -9.59 20.80 -14.71
CA ASN A 426 -9.54 19.41 -14.28
C ASN A 426 -10.72 19.11 -13.34
N SER A 427 -11.72 18.38 -13.84
CA SER A 427 -12.91 17.99 -13.07
C SER A 427 -12.63 17.09 -11.87
N TYR A 428 -11.43 16.53 -11.77
CA TYR A 428 -11.00 15.67 -10.66
C TYR A 428 -10.09 16.40 -9.66
N LEU A 429 -9.81 17.69 -9.87
CA LEU A 429 -9.02 18.48 -8.94
C LEU A 429 -9.90 18.99 -7.79
N GLU A 430 -9.62 18.52 -6.60
CA GLU A 430 -10.12 19.11 -5.36
C GLU A 430 -9.23 20.28 -4.96
N ILE A 431 -9.82 21.47 -4.81
CA ILE A 431 -9.12 22.68 -4.35
C ILE A 431 -9.65 23.02 -2.97
N ASP A 432 -8.80 22.86 -1.96
CA ASP A 432 -9.09 23.33 -0.60
C ASP A 432 -8.63 24.78 -0.46
N GLN A 433 -9.61 25.67 -0.29
CA GLN A 433 -9.40 27.10 -0.15
C GLN A 433 -10.27 27.63 0.98
N ASP A 434 -9.75 27.59 2.20
CA ASP A 434 -10.40 28.22 3.34
C ASP A 434 -10.46 29.76 3.18
N PHE A 435 -11.68 30.30 3.03
CA PHE A 435 -11.98 31.71 3.18
C PHE A 435 -12.08 32.06 4.66
N TYR A 436 -10.96 32.21 5.35
CA TYR A 436 -11.00 32.92 6.63
C TYR A 436 -11.26 34.41 6.36
N TYR A 437 -12.54 34.78 6.35
CA TYR A 437 -12.97 36.15 6.59
C TYR A 437 -12.65 36.46 8.07
N PHE A 438 -11.49 37.05 8.33
CA PHE A 438 -11.21 37.70 9.62
C PHE A 438 -11.63 39.17 9.58
#